data_AF-A0A086MNA4-F1
#
_entry.id   AF-A0A086MNA4-F1
#
_cell.length_a   1.000
_cell.length_b   1.000
_cell.length_c   1.000
_cell.angle_alpha   90.00
_cell.angle_beta   90.00
_cell.angle_gamma   90.00
#
_symmetry.space_group_name_H-M   'P 1'
#
loop_
_entity.id
_entity.type
_entity.pdbx_description
1 polymer ?
#
loop_
_entity_poly.entity_id
_entity_poly.type
_entity_poly.pdbx_seq_one_letter_code
_entity_poly.pdbx_strand_id
1 'polypeptide(L)'
;MHLDEPFPLEAVPSQVRHAVLREFNGRCPSLREVDRVPDKHWLATPGIGPAYLETIRNITNAVRGQEVSHATAHSLSDPELLRRLEGLQEDLHWLECQLKARMPKVQRRKRHRQWRDHAAQTQTDLPVHEFGGDEASGYRSGQGQSG
;
A
#
# COMPACT_ATOMS: atom_id res chain seq x y z
N MET A 1 -11.31 -15.35 -26.62
CA MET A 1 -11.69 -16.70 -26.11
C MET A 1 -11.26 -16.85 -24.64
N HIS A 2 -11.54 -15.86 -23.79
CA HIS A 2 -11.07 -15.84 -22.39
C HIS A 2 -12.19 -16.24 -21.39
N LEU A 3 -13.43 -16.36 -21.87
CA LEU A 3 -14.59 -16.75 -21.06
C LEU A 3 -14.58 -18.24 -20.66
N ASP A 4 -13.85 -19.08 -21.38
CA ASP A 4 -13.68 -20.50 -21.06
C ASP A 4 -12.52 -20.73 -20.07
N GLU A 5 -11.80 -19.67 -19.69
CA GLU A 5 -10.76 -19.74 -18.66
C GLU A 5 -11.35 -19.92 -17.26
N PRO A 6 -10.62 -20.58 -16.34
CA PRO A 6 -11.06 -20.76 -14.96
C PRO A 6 -11.27 -19.42 -14.26
N PHE A 7 -12.31 -19.35 -13.44
CA PHE A 7 -12.60 -18.19 -12.61
C PHE A 7 -11.47 -17.97 -11.59
N PRO A 8 -10.91 -16.75 -11.46
CA PRO A 8 -9.78 -16.49 -10.57
C PRO A 8 -10.24 -16.47 -9.11
N LEU A 9 -10.13 -17.62 -8.44
CA LEU A 9 -10.55 -17.80 -7.05
C LEU A 9 -9.64 -17.05 -6.06
N GLU A 10 -8.46 -16.64 -6.49
CA GLU A 10 -7.45 -15.87 -5.75
C GLU A 10 -7.80 -14.38 -5.69
N ALA A 11 -8.57 -13.90 -6.67
CA ALA A 11 -8.98 -12.50 -6.77
C ALA A 11 -10.21 -12.17 -5.89
N VAL A 12 -10.84 -13.19 -5.30
CA VAL A 12 -12.02 -13.03 -4.44
C VAL A 12 -11.70 -13.36 -2.99
N PRO A 13 -12.42 -12.76 -2.02
CA PRO A 13 -12.30 -13.11 -0.61
C PRO A 13 -12.54 -14.61 -0.39
N SER A 14 -11.90 -15.18 0.65
CA SER A 14 -11.99 -16.61 0.96
C SER A 14 -13.44 -17.09 1.09
N GLN A 15 -14.33 -16.31 1.69
CA GLN A 15 -15.75 -16.63 1.82
C GLN A 15 -16.43 -16.83 0.46
N VAL A 16 -16.17 -15.91 -0.48
CA VAL A 16 -16.71 -15.95 -1.85
C VAL A 16 -16.14 -17.15 -2.60
N ARG A 17 -14.83 -17.41 -2.47
CA ARG A 17 -14.20 -18.61 -3.03
C ARG A 17 -14.89 -19.90 -2.58
N HIS A 18 -15.16 -20.06 -1.29
CA HIS A 18 -15.84 -21.25 -0.79
C HIS A 18 -17.29 -21.35 -1.29
N ALA A 19 -18.00 -20.22 -1.40
CA ALA A 19 -19.36 -20.19 -1.92
C ALA A 19 -19.41 -20.55 -3.41
N VAL A 20 -18.50 -20.00 -4.22
CA VAL A 20 -18.34 -20.35 -5.63
C VAL A 20 -17.99 -21.83 -5.78
N LEU A 21 -16.98 -22.33 -5.05
CA LEU A 21 -16.63 -23.75 -5.10
C LEU A 21 -17.81 -24.64 -4.69
N ARG A 22 -18.57 -24.27 -3.66
CA ARG A 22 -19.75 -25.04 -3.23
C ARG A 22 -20.83 -25.08 -4.31
N GLU A 23 -21.12 -23.95 -4.94
CA GLU A 23 -22.09 -23.83 -6.03
C GLU A 23 -21.72 -24.77 -7.20
N PHE A 24 -20.43 -24.88 -7.47
CA PHE A 24 -19.90 -25.73 -8.52
C PHE A 24 -19.34 -27.06 -7.98
N ASN A 25 -19.90 -27.66 -6.92
CA ASN A 25 -19.53 -29.01 -6.45
C ASN A 25 -18.03 -29.25 -6.20
N GLY A 26 -17.30 -28.22 -5.77
CA GLY A 26 -15.88 -28.26 -5.48
C GLY A 26 -14.96 -28.10 -6.68
N ARG A 27 -15.48 -28.04 -7.92
CA ARG A 27 -14.66 -27.72 -9.10
C ARG A 27 -14.51 -26.22 -9.29
N CYS A 28 -13.42 -25.81 -9.93
CA CYS A 28 -13.26 -24.43 -10.38
C CYS A 28 -14.14 -24.20 -11.64
N PRO A 29 -15.11 -23.28 -11.61
CA PRO A 29 -15.93 -22.96 -12.78
C PRO A 29 -15.15 -22.08 -13.76
N SER A 30 -15.61 -22.03 -15.02
CA SER A 30 -15.13 -21.01 -15.96
C SER A 30 -15.79 -19.66 -15.72
N LEU A 31 -15.19 -18.59 -16.24
CA LEU A 31 -15.76 -17.24 -16.21
C LEU A 31 -17.16 -17.20 -16.85
N ARG A 32 -17.38 -17.96 -17.93
CA ARG A 32 -18.68 -18.08 -18.60
C ARG A 32 -19.72 -18.76 -17.74
N GLU A 33 -19.34 -19.81 -17.02
CA GLU A 33 -20.25 -20.52 -16.13
C GLU A 33 -20.69 -19.62 -14.98
N VAL A 34 -19.74 -18.90 -14.37
CA VAL A 34 -20.03 -17.92 -13.30
C VAL A 34 -20.92 -16.78 -13.81
N ASP A 35 -20.67 -16.29 -15.03
CA ASP A 35 -21.46 -15.22 -15.62
C ASP A 35 -22.92 -15.62 -15.90
N ARG A 36 -23.15 -16.88 -16.29
CA ARG A 36 -24.47 -17.43 -16.60
C ARG A 36 -25.36 -17.59 -15.38
N VAL A 37 -24.79 -17.69 -14.18
CA VAL A 37 -25.57 -17.81 -12.95
C VAL A 37 -26.31 -16.49 -12.71
N PRO A 38 -27.65 -16.49 -12.57
CA PRO A 38 -28.40 -15.26 -12.33
C PRO A 38 -28.07 -14.62 -10.97
N ASP A 39 -28.13 -13.29 -10.89
CA ASP A 39 -27.86 -12.55 -9.65
C ASP A 39 -28.71 -13.00 -8.47
N LYS A 40 -30.00 -13.28 -8.71
CA LYS A 40 -30.92 -13.82 -7.71
C LYS A 40 -30.43 -15.14 -7.10
N HIS A 41 -29.74 -15.95 -7.88
CA HIS A 41 -29.20 -17.23 -7.43
C HIS A 41 -27.98 -17.00 -6.56
N TRP A 42 -27.06 -16.14 -7.01
CA TRP A 42 -25.91 -15.73 -6.21
C TRP A 42 -26.28 -15.12 -4.86
N LEU A 43 -27.30 -14.26 -4.84
CA LEU A 43 -27.79 -13.64 -3.59
C LEU A 43 -28.49 -14.63 -2.66
N ALA A 44 -28.98 -15.76 -3.18
CA ALA A 44 -29.52 -16.85 -2.37
C ALA A 44 -28.42 -17.76 -1.81
N THR A 45 -27.22 -17.75 -2.41
CA THR A 45 -26.09 -18.55 -1.96
C THR A 45 -25.55 -18.03 -0.61
N PRO A 46 -25.49 -18.88 0.43
CA PRO A 46 -24.96 -18.48 1.72
C PRO A 46 -23.53 -17.93 1.62
N GLY A 47 -23.33 -16.74 2.18
CA GLY A 47 -22.04 -16.06 2.17
C GLY A 47 -21.80 -15.15 0.96
N ILE A 48 -22.75 -15.04 0.02
CA ILE A 48 -22.71 -14.07 -1.08
C ILE A 48 -23.80 -13.02 -0.87
N GLY A 49 -23.37 -11.80 -0.54
CA GLY A 49 -24.22 -10.62 -0.48
C GLY A 49 -24.02 -9.72 -1.71
N PRO A 50 -24.78 -8.60 -1.79
CA PRO A 50 -24.72 -7.68 -2.92
C PRO A 50 -23.31 -7.18 -3.25
N ALA A 51 -22.53 -6.81 -2.23
CA ALA A 51 -21.15 -6.35 -2.41
C ALA A 51 -20.23 -7.43 -3.01
N TYR A 52 -20.41 -8.69 -2.60
CA TYR A 52 -19.61 -9.80 -3.14
C TYR A 52 -20.05 -10.21 -4.53
N LEU A 53 -21.35 -10.14 -4.81
CA LEU A 53 -21.87 -10.32 -6.17
C LEU A 53 -21.31 -9.24 -7.11
N GLU A 54 -21.25 -7.99 -6.67
CA GLU A 54 -20.62 -6.91 -7.43
C GLU A 54 -19.16 -7.23 -7.75
N THR A 55 -18.39 -7.75 -6.78
CA THR A 55 -17.01 -8.21 -7.03
C THR A 55 -16.94 -9.32 -8.09
N ILE A 56 -17.82 -10.33 -8.01
CA ILE A 56 -17.89 -11.42 -9.00
C ILE A 56 -18.19 -10.84 -10.40
N ARG A 57 -19.13 -9.90 -10.47
CA ARG A 57 -19.51 -9.22 -11.72
C ARG A 57 -18.40 -8.33 -12.26
N ASN A 58 -17.65 -7.65 -11.40
CA ASN A 58 -16.51 -6.83 -11.82
C ASN A 58 -15.40 -7.70 -12.44
N ILE A 59 -15.12 -8.87 -11.87
CA ILE A 59 -14.13 -9.81 -12.43
C ILE A 59 -14.58 -10.33 -13.80
N THR A 60 -15.83 -10.80 -13.90
CA THR A 60 -16.37 -11.33 -15.17
C THR A 60 -16.51 -10.25 -16.25
N ASN A 61 -16.89 -9.03 -15.87
CA ASN A 61 -16.98 -7.89 -16.78
C ASN A 61 -15.61 -7.35 -17.19
N ALA A 62 -14.61 -7.36 -16.31
CA ALA A 62 -13.25 -6.95 -16.67
C ALA A 62 -12.69 -7.83 -17.79
N VAL A 63 -12.90 -9.15 -17.72
CA VAL A 63 -12.49 -10.07 -18.79
C VAL A 63 -13.26 -9.81 -20.09
N ARG A 64 -14.57 -9.54 -20.00
CA ARG A 64 -15.38 -9.20 -21.18
C ARG A 64 -14.96 -7.87 -21.82
N GLY A 65 -14.66 -6.86 -21.02
CA GLY A 65 -14.15 -5.55 -21.47
C GLY A 65 -12.73 -5.64 -22.03
N GLN A 66 -11.93 -6.58 -21.52
CA GLN A 66 -10.66 -6.96 -22.12
C GLN A 66 -10.85 -7.60 -23.48
N GLU A 67 -11.86 -8.45 -23.73
CA GLU A 67 -12.10 -8.95 -25.09
C GLU A 67 -12.44 -7.83 -26.08
N VAL A 68 -13.19 -6.80 -25.68
CA VAL A 68 -13.46 -5.64 -26.56
C VAL A 68 -12.18 -4.82 -26.81
N SER A 69 -11.36 -4.63 -25.77
CA SER A 69 -10.10 -3.87 -25.88
C SER A 69 -9.00 -4.65 -26.63
N HIS A 70 -8.90 -5.96 -26.42
CA HIS A 70 -7.96 -6.86 -27.12
C HIS A 70 -8.41 -7.13 -28.55
N ALA A 71 -9.71 -7.19 -28.84
CA ALA A 71 -10.19 -7.23 -30.22
C ALA A 71 -9.73 -5.99 -31.01
N THR A 72 -9.66 -4.81 -30.38
CA THR A 72 -9.03 -3.64 -31.02
C THR A 72 -7.50 -3.69 -31.05
N ALA A 73 -6.85 -4.41 -30.12
CA ALA A 73 -5.39 -4.56 -30.08
C ALA A 73 -4.86 -5.58 -31.11
N HIS A 74 -5.65 -6.61 -31.45
CA HIS A 74 -5.29 -7.61 -32.46
C HIS A 74 -5.39 -7.10 -33.91
N SER A 75 -5.85 -5.86 -34.13
CA SER A 75 -5.90 -5.23 -35.46
C SER A 75 -5.04 -3.97 -35.58
N LEU A 76 -4.24 -3.62 -34.56
CA LEU A 76 -3.30 -2.51 -34.70
C LEU A 76 -2.10 -2.97 -35.49
N SER A 77 -1.83 -2.26 -36.58
CA SER A 77 -0.57 -2.43 -37.32
C SER A 77 0.62 -1.99 -36.45
N ASP A 78 1.81 -2.55 -36.70
CA ASP A 78 3.04 -2.19 -36.00
C ASP A 78 3.25 -0.66 -35.80
N PRO A 79 3.03 0.22 -36.80
CA PRO A 79 3.18 1.66 -36.59
C PRO A 79 2.11 2.25 -35.66
N GLU A 80 0.90 1.71 -35.64
CA GLU A 80 -0.17 2.16 -34.74
C GLU A 80 0.10 1.74 -33.30
N LEU A 81 0.71 0.56 -33.11
CA LEU A 81 1.16 0.09 -31.81
C LEU A 81 2.24 1.03 -31.24
N LEU A 82 3.24 1.38 -32.05
CA LEU A 82 4.31 2.31 -31.66
C LEU A 82 3.75 3.69 -31.30
N ARG A 83 2.83 4.22 -32.12
CA ARG A 83 2.17 5.50 -31.84
C ARG A 83 1.37 5.47 -30.53
N ARG A 84 0.68 4.36 -30.25
CA ARG A 84 -0.07 4.22 -29.00
C ARG A 84 0.83 4.11 -27.78
N LEU A 85 1.98 3.44 -27.94
CA LEU A 85 2.99 3.34 -26.89
C LEU A 85 3.61 4.70 -26.58
N GLU A 86 3.93 5.49 -27.60
CA GLU A 86 4.44 6.85 -27.45
C GLU A 86 3.45 7.75 -26.71
N GLY A 87 2.16 7.74 -27.11
CA GLY A 87 1.12 8.50 -26.41
C GLY A 87 0.95 8.10 -24.94
N LEU A 88 1.01 6.81 -24.62
CA LEU A 88 0.95 6.34 -23.23
C LEU A 88 2.17 6.77 -22.41
N GLN A 89 3.35 6.84 -23.01
CA GLN A 89 4.55 7.33 -22.34
C GLN A 89 4.44 8.83 -22.04
N GLU A 90 3.92 9.62 -22.98
CA GLU A 90 3.66 11.05 -22.78
C GLU A 90 2.63 11.29 -21.67
N ASP A 91 1.53 10.53 -21.64
CA ASP A 91 0.50 10.63 -20.60
C ASP A 91 1.07 10.34 -19.21
N LEU A 92 1.89 9.30 -19.08
CA LEU A 92 2.54 8.94 -17.82
C LEU A 92 3.51 10.04 -17.37
N HIS A 93 4.31 10.59 -18.29
CA HIS A 93 5.20 11.70 -17.99
C HIS A 93 4.41 12.95 -17.55
N TRP A 94 3.30 13.25 -18.22
CA TRP A 94 2.44 14.38 -17.87
C TRP A 94 1.84 14.21 -16.47
N LEU A 95 1.34 13.01 -16.15
CA LEU A 95 0.84 12.67 -14.81
C LEU A 95 1.93 12.81 -13.74
N GLU A 96 3.14 12.35 -14.02
CA GLU A 96 4.27 12.47 -13.09
C GLU A 96 4.62 13.94 -12.82
N CYS A 97 4.67 14.77 -13.86
CA CYS A 97 4.88 16.21 -13.74
C CYS A 97 3.78 16.88 -12.91
N GLN A 98 2.51 16.52 -13.14
CA GLN A 98 1.39 17.05 -12.39
C GLN A 98 1.46 16.68 -10.91
N LEU A 99 1.79 15.43 -10.59
CA LEU A 99 1.96 14.99 -9.20
C LEU A 99 3.11 15.71 -8.51
N LYS A 100 4.27 15.85 -9.18
CA LYS A 100 5.41 16.60 -8.66
C LYS A 100 5.09 18.08 -8.44
N ALA A 101 4.32 18.70 -9.33
CA ALA A 101 3.91 20.10 -9.20
C ALA A 101 2.92 20.32 -8.05
N ARG A 102 2.03 19.35 -7.80
CA ARG A 102 0.98 19.44 -6.77
C ARG A 102 1.45 19.00 -5.38
N MET A 103 2.60 18.35 -5.26
CA MET A 103 3.23 18.03 -3.98
C MET A 103 4.24 19.13 -3.61
N PRO A 104 3.90 20.09 -2.73
CA PRO A 104 4.91 20.97 -2.17
C PRO A 104 5.94 20.11 -1.42
N LYS A 105 7.23 20.25 -1.76
CA LYS A 105 8.32 19.68 -0.96
C LYS A 105 8.07 20.09 0.48
N VAL A 106 7.79 19.13 1.35
CA VAL A 106 7.71 19.34 2.80
C VAL A 106 9.05 19.94 3.22
N GLN A 107 9.10 21.27 3.30
CA GLN A 107 10.21 22.00 3.86
C GLN A 107 10.27 21.54 5.30
N ARG A 108 11.26 20.69 5.61
CA ARG A 108 11.73 20.43 6.97
C ARG A 108 12.15 21.78 7.52
N ARG A 109 11.20 22.52 8.11
CA ARG A 109 11.47 23.73 8.88
C ARG A 109 12.37 23.31 10.02
N LYS A 110 13.67 23.54 9.84
CA LYS A 110 14.71 23.42 10.84
C LYS A 110 14.23 24.14 12.11
N ARG A 111 13.97 23.36 13.16
CA ARG A 111 14.04 23.79 14.56
C ARG A 111 15.47 24.27 14.86
N HIS A 112 15.82 25.49 14.47
CA HIS A 112 17.13 26.05 14.79
C HIS A 112 17.08 27.58 14.79
N ARG A 113 16.57 28.17 15.88
CA ARG A 113 16.92 29.50 16.43
C ARG A 113 15.95 29.85 17.56
N GLN A 114 16.07 29.20 18.71
CA GLN A 114 15.51 29.73 19.96
C GLN A 114 16.14 29.03 21.17
N TRP A 115 17.46 29.19 21.35
CA TRP A 115 18.15 28.80 22.59
C TRP A 115 19.30 29.77 22.93
N ARG A 116 19.35 30.95 22.30
CA ARG A 116 20.49 31.88 22.45
C ARG A 116 20.22 33.11 23.32
N ASP A 117 19.08 33.18 24.00
CA ASP A 117 18.68 34.40 24.75
C ASP A 117 18.46 34.18 26.27
N HIS A 118 18.88 33.04 26.85
CA HIS A 118 18.80 32.83 28.32
C HIS A 118 20.15 32.60 29.02
N ALA A 119 21.27 32.50 28.29
CA ALA A 119 22.58 32.22 28.90
C ALA A 119 23.38 33.48 29.32
N ALA A 120 22.78 34.67 29.29
CA ALA A 120 23.46 35.93 29.58
C ALA A 120 22.89 36.71 30.78
N GLN A 121 22.20 36.04 31.72
CA GLN A 121 21.53 36.74 32.83
C GLN A 121 21.72 36.14 34.23
N THR A 122 22.84 35.47 34.50
CA THR A 122 23.20 35.11 35.89
C THR A 122 24.70 35.29 36.14
N GLN A 123 25.16 36.54 36.18
CA GLN A 123 26.45 36.88 36.78
C GLN A 123 26.38 38.26 37.45
N THR A 124 25.68 38.30 38.58
CA THR A 124 25.61 39.32 39.64
C THR A 124 24.70 38.66 40.68
N ASP A 125 25.03 38.36 41.93
CA ASP A 125 26.03 38.85 42.87
C ASP A 125 26.29 37.76 43.92
N LEU A 126 27.50 37.72 44.46
CA LEU A 126 27.88 36.90 45.62
C LEU A 126 27.14 37.36 46.90
N PRO A 127 26.95 36.49 47.91
CA PRO A 127 27.92 36.51 49.01
C PRO A 127 28.19 35.15 49.72
N VAL A 128 29.46 35.00 50.13
CA VAL A 128 29.96 34.56 51.46
C VAL A 128 29.36 33.32 52.13
N HIS A 129 30.15 32.23 52.19
CA HIS A 129 30.57 31.45 53.38
C HIS A 129 31.20 30.14 52.84
N GLU A 130 32.50 29.89 52.97
CA GLU A 130 33.19 29.28 54.12
C GLU A 130 32.83 27.80 54.35
N PHE A 131 33.83 27.03 54.82
CA PHE A 131 33.89 25.57 55.03
C PHE A 131 34.23 24.78 53.75
N GLY A 132 35.40 24.19 53.61
CA GLY A 132 36.12 23.33 54.56
C GLY A 132 36.23 21.98 53.82
N GLY A 133 37.42 21.54 53.42
CA GLY A 133 38.36 20.89 54.32
C GLY A 133 38.15 19.38 54.18
N ASP A 134 39.20 18.72 53.68
CA ASP A 134 39.56 17.31 53.82
C ASP A 134 38.48 16.27 54.20
N GLU A 135 38.39 15.19 53.42
CA GLU A 135 39.02 13.93 53.83
C GLU A 135 38.74 12.84 52.79
N ALA A 136 39.83 12.33 52.23
CA ALA A 136 39.86 11.04 51.58
C ALA A 136 39.70 9.94 52.64
N SER A 137 38.64 9.16 52.53
CA SER A 137 38.51 7.86 53.20
C SER A 137 38.30 6.85 52.07
N GLY A 138 39.25 5.92 51.85
CA GLY A 138 39.19 4.54 52.39
C GLY A 138 38.01 3.81 51.73
N TYR A 139 38.09 2.69 51.03
CA TYR A 139 38.46 1.33 51.44
C TYR A 139 38.48 0.52 50.11
N ARG A 140 39.64 0.03 49.63
CA ARG A 140 40.19 -1.33 49.82
C ARG A 140 39.15 -2.47 49.75
N SER A 141 39.13 -3.18 48.62
CA SER A 141 39.03 -4.64 48.43
C SER A 141 39.03 -4.87 46.91
N GLY A 142 39.79 -5.77 46.30
CA GLY A 142 40.41 -7.01 46.76
C GLY A 142 40.22 -8.01 45.61
N GLN A 143 41.32 -8.27 44.89
CA GLN A 143 41.69 -9.44 44.10
C GLN A 143 40.63 -10.34 43.40
N GLY A 144 40.94 -10.70 42.15
CA GLY A 144 40.37 -11.90 41.52
C GLY A 144 40.76 -12.12 40.06
N GLN A 145 41.94 -12.70 39.83
CA GLN A 145 42.31 -13.70 38.80
C GLN A 145 42.00 -13.46 37.31
N SER A 146 43.04 -13.50 36.48
CA SER A 146 43.32 -14.62 35.55
C SER A 146 44.48 -14.28 34.62
N GLY A 147 45.50 -15.13 34.56
CA GLY A 147 46.60 -15.08 33.58
C GLY A 147 47.98 -15.24 34.18
#